data_AF-A0A4Y2N9N3-F1
#
_entry.id   AF-A0A4Y2N9N3-F1
#
_cell.length_a   1.000
_cell.length_b   1.000
_cell.length_c   1.000
_cell.angle_alpha   90.00
_cell.angle_beta   90.00
_cell.angle_gamma   90.00
#
_symmetry.space_group_name_H-M   'P 1'
#
loop_
_entity.id
_entity.type
_entity.pdbx_description
1 polymer ?
#
loop_
_entity_poly.entity_id
_entity_poly.type
_entity_poly.pdbx_seq_one_letter_code
_entity_poly.pdbx_strand_id
1 'polypeptide(L)'
;MPLAAAETCLRLITQDESSSDFSVDEGPQPFSQSELNDLIRDLGLSRDGVELLGSILKYKNLLTPGTSFSWYRHQEKEFTQFFSKEGNLVFCKDVQVLKKCFDIEYDPYEWRLFIDSYKTSLKAVLLHNGNSFASLPLEYSGHLEENHNDLSMILEKINYQEYRWMVCGDFKMLTMLLGQQAGYTKYPCFLCLWYS
;
A
#
# COMPACT_ATOMS: atom_id res chain seq x y z
N MET A 1 -51.54 -23.73 9.62
CA MET A 1 -50.82 -22.55 10.16
C MET A 1 -49.61 -22.20 9.29
N PRO A 2 -49.82 -21.65 8.08
CA PRO A 2 -48.84 -20.68 7.56
C PRO A 2 -49.45 -19.50 6.76
N LEU A 3 -50.75 -19.22 6.87
CA LEU A 3 -51.39 -18.13 6.10
C LEU A 3 -51.49 -16.80 6.88
N ALA A 4 -51.53 -16.83 8.21
CA ALA A 4 -51.68 -15.62 9.04
C ALA A 4 -50.39 -14.78 9.19
N ALA A 5 -49.22 -15.37 8.95
CA ALA A 5 -47.94 -14.66 9.03
C ALA A 5 -47.66 -13.81 7.76
N ALA A 6 -48.14 -14.25 6.60
CA ALA A 6 -47.93 -13.56 5.33
C ALA A 6 -48.78 -12.27 5.20
N GLU A 7 -50.01 -12.28 5.74
CA GLU A 7 -50.88 -11.09 5.74
C GLU A 7 -50.39 -10.00 6.71
N THR A 8 -49.62 -10.36 7.74
CA THR A 8 -49.04 -9.42 8.69
C THR A 8 -47.85 -8.65 8.08
N CYS A 9 -47.02 -9.32 7.25
CA CYS A 9 -45.94 -8.64 6.52
C CYS A 9 -46.46 -7.71 5.43
N LEU A 10 -47.59 -8.02 4.78
CA LEU A 10 -48.15 -7.19 3.70
C LEU A 10 -48.88 -5.94 4.21
N ARG A 11 -49.38 -5.95 5.45
CA ARG A 11 -50.04 -4.77 6.08
C ARG A 11 -49.08 -3.77 6.71
N LEU A 12 -47.83 -4.16 6.98
CA LEU A 12 -46.80 -3.23 7.48
C LEU A 12 -46.17 -2.37 6.36
N ILE A 13 -46.46 -2.67 5.09
CA ILE A 13 -45.86 -1.98 3.93
C ILE A 13 -46.72 -0.78 3.46
N THR A 14 -47.94 -0.58 3.96
CA THR A 14 -48.88 0.41 3.38
C THR A 14 -49.44 1.48 4.32
N GLN A 15 -48.95 1.64 5.56
CA GLN A 15 -49.36 2.75 6.43
C GLN A 15 -48.18 3.33 7.21
N ASP A 16 -47.43 4.21 6.54
CA ASP A 16 -47.10 5.54 7.08
C ASP A 16 -46.64 6.44 5.92
N GLU A 17 -47.56 6.66 4.97
CA GLU A 17 -47.53 7.84 4.10
C GLU A 17 -48.02 9.05 4.93
N SER A 18 -47.23 9.43 5.94
CA SER A 18 -47.25 10.80 6.43
C SER A 18 -46.34 11.59 5.51
N SER A 19 -46.93 12.21 4.49
CA SER A 19 -46.25 13.14 3.59
C SER A 19 -45.67 14.31 4.41
N SER A 20 -44.48 14.13 4.95
CA SER A 20 -43.63 15.25 5.29
C SER A 20 -43.13 15.81 3.97
N ASP A 21 -43.52 17.05 3.66
CA ASP A 21 -42.93 17.85 2.60
C ASP A 21 -41.41 17.86 2.78
N PHE A 22 -40.72 16.94 2.10
CA PHE A 22 -39.28 16.98 1.95
C PHE A 22 -38.98 18.03 0.88
N SER A 23 -38.92 19.29 1.29
CA SER A 23 -38.16 20.28 0.54
C SER A 23 -36.67 19.92 0.64
N VAL A 24 -36.24 18.92 -0.12
CA VAL A 24 -34.81 18.72 -0.40
C VAL A 24 -34.42 19.71 -1.49
N ASP A 25 -34.31 20.98 -1.10
CA ASP A 25 -33.41 21.90 -1.79
C ASP A 25 -32.04 21.78 -1.13
N GLU A 26 -31.41 20.61 -1.26
CA GLU A 26 -29.97 20.54 -1.15
C GLU A 26 -29.43 20.69 -2.56
N GLY A 27 -29.04 21.92 -2.89
CA GLY A 27 -28.15 22.15 -4.02
C GLY A 27 -26.95 21.18 -3.96
N PRO A 28 -26.25 20.98 -5.09
CA PRO A 28 -25.20 19.97 -5.18
C PRO A 28 -24.22 20.08 -4.02
N GLN A 29 -24.15 19.04 -3.17
CA GLN A 29 -23.24 18.99 -2.04
C GLN A 29 -21.81 18.82 -2.56
N PRO A 30 -20.93 19.83 -2.39
CA PRO A 30 -19.57 19.73 -2.87
C PRO A 30 -18.73 18.86 -1.93
N PHE A 31 -17.83 18.06 -2.49
CA PHE A 31 -16.89 17.26 -1.74
C PHE A 31 -15.90 18.15 -0.97
N SER A 32 -15.72 17.86 0.31
CA SER A 32 -14.58 18.30 1.10
C SER A 32 -13.29 17.58 0.68
N GLN A 33 -12.14 18.06 1.16
CA GLN A 33 -10.86 17.42 0.88
C GLN A 33 -10.82 15.97 1.39
N SER A 34 -11.35 15.69 2.57
CA SER A 34 -11.38 14.33 3.14
C SER A 34 -12.26 13.39 2.32
N GLU A 35 -13.46 13.84 1.94
CA GLU A 35 -14.38 13.01 1.14
C GLU A 35 -13.83 12.74 -0.25
N LEU A 36 -13.17 13.71 -0.87
CA LEU A 36 -12.47 13.51 -2.15
C LEU A 36 -11.33 12.49 -1.98
N ASN A 37 -10.54 12.59 -0.91
CA ASN A 37 -9.45 11.66 -0.65
C ASN A 37 -9.94 10.23 -0.38
N ASP A 38 -11.03 10.08 0.37
CA ASP A 38 -11.67 8.79 0.64
C ASP A 38 -12.23 8.20 -0.65
N LEU A 39 -12.92 8.99 -1.48
CA LEU A 39 -13.42 8.55 -2.78
C LEU A 39 -12.29 8.07 -3.71
N ILE A 40 -11.19 8.81 -3.77
CA ILE A 40 -10.01 8.42 -4.56
C ILE A 40 -9.44 7.08 -4.08
N ARG A 41 -9.34 6.91 -2.75
CA ARG A 41 -8.82 5.68 -2.12
C ARG A 41 -9.73 4.50 -2.43
N ASP A 42 -11.04 4.65 -2.24
CA ASP A 42 -12.03 3.58 -2.41
C ASP A 42 -12.16 3.14 -3.87
N LEU A 43 -11.99 4.08 -4.81
CA LEU A 43 -11.96 3.81 -6.25
C LEU A 43 -10.61 3.26 -6.74
N GLY A 44 -9.55 3.31 -5.94
CA GLY A 44 -8.22 2.83 -6.33
C GLY A 44 -7.65 3.53 -7.57
N LEU A 45 -7.90 4.83 -7.71
CA LEU A 45 -7.56 5.57 -8.94
C LEU A 45 -6.04 5.72 -9.13
N SER A 46 -5.60 5.59 -10.38
CA SER A 46 -4.24 5.99 -10.79
C SER A 46 -4.07 7.51 -10.71
N ARG A 47 -2.82 8.00 -10.76
CA ARG A 47 -2.51 9.44 -10.76
C ARG A 47 -3.28 10.22 -11.83
N ASP A 48 -3.30 9.68 -13.05
CA ASP A 48 -4.03 10.29 -14.17
C ASP A 48 -5.55 10.22 -13.95
N GLY A 49 -6.05 9.15 -13.33
CA GLY A 49 -7.45 8.99 -12.95
C GLY A 49 -7.89 10.01 -11.89
N VAL A 50 -7.05 10.26 -10.89
CA VAL A 50 -7.28 11.29 -9.86
C VAL A 50 -7.32 12.68 -10.49
N GLU A 51 -6.41 12.99 -11.41
CA GLU A 51 -6.40 14.27 -12.10
C GLU A 51 -7.63 14.48 -12.97
N LEU A 52 -8.03 13.46 -13.71
CA LEU A 52 -9.22 13.49 -14.55
C LEU A 52 -10.47 13.68 -13.70
N LEU A 53 -10.63 12.88 -12.64
CA LEU A 53 -11.76 12.98 -11.72
C LEU A 53 -11.82 14.36 -11.05
N GLY A 54 -10.69 14.80 -10.48
CA GLY A 54 -10.58 16.12 -9.84
C GLY A 54 -10.92 17.26 -10.80
N SER A 55 -10.49 17.17 -12.06
CA SER A 55 -10.82 18.16 -13.09
C SER A 55 -12.32 18.17 -13.43
N ILE A 56 -12.95 17.00 -13.54
CA ILE A 56 -14.39 16.88 -13.78
C ILE A 56 -15.20 17.44 -12.60
N LEU A 57 -14.84 17.08 -11.37
CA LEU A 57 -15.51 17.56 -10.16
C LEU A 57 -15.35 19.08 -10.01
N LYS A 58 -14.17 19.62 -10.30
CA LYS A 58 -13.92 21.07 -10.31
C LYS A 58 -14.76 21.78 -11.38
N TYR A 59 -14.79 21.26 -12.61
CA TYR A 59 -15.61 21.83 -13.69
C TYR A 59 -17.10 21.85 -13.36
N LYS A 60 -17.58 20.82 -12.66
CA LYS A 60 -18.98 20.72 -12.20
C LYS A 60 -19.29 21.51 -10.91
N ASN A 61 -18.32 22.25 -10.36
CA ASN A 61 -18.44 22.95 -9.08
C ASN A 61 -18.83 22.03 -7.90
N LEU A 62 -18.38 20.77 -7.93
CA LEU A 62 -18.63 19.76 -6.91
C LEU A 62 -17.49 19.67 -5.88
N LEU A 63 -16.61 20.66 -5.82
CA LEU A 63 -15.51 20.70 -4.85
C LEU A 63 -15.66 21.95 -3.98
N THR A 64 -15.47 21.78 -2.68
CA THR A 64 -15.41 22.91 -1.76
C THR A 64 -14.23 23.83 -2.09
N PRO A 65 -14.35 25.15 -1.88
CA PRO A 65 -13.24 26.08 -2.09
C PRO A 65 -12.00 25.67 -1.29
N GLY A 66 -10.83 25.66 -1.93
CA GLY A 66 -9.58 25.24 -1.32
C GLY A 66 -9.26 23.74 -1.42
N THR A 67 -10.21 22.91 -1.87
CA THR A 67 -9.93 21.50 -2.16
C THR A 67 -9.00 21.36 -3.36
N SER A 68 -7.92 20.62 -3.16
CA SER A 68 -6.88 20.40 -4.15
C SER A 68 -6.72 18.93 -4.46
N PHE A 69 -6.72 18.61 -5.75
CA PHE A 69 -6.33 17.30 -6.27
C PHE A 69 -4.92 17.33 -6.89
N SER A 70 -4.28 18.51 -6.96
CA SER A 70 -2.92 18.63 -7.49
C SER A 70 -1.85 18.16 -6.48
N TRP A 71 -2.19 18.05 -5.20
CA TRP A 71 -1.28 17.52 -4.17
C TRP A 71 -0.80 16.11 -4.50
N TYR A 72 -1.66 15.26 -5.08
CA TYR A 72 -1.29 13.93 -5.58
C TYR A 72 -0.18 13.95 -6.65
N ARG A 73 0.06 15.09 -7.32
CA ARG A 73 1.20 15.25 -8.24
C ARG A 73 2.54 15.37 -7.52
N HIS A 74 2.54 15.82 -6.28
CA HIS A 74 3.74 16.25 -5.57
C HIS A 74 3.92 15.57 -4.22
N GLN A 75 2.99 14.70 -3.81
CA GLN A 75 3.09 13.90 -2.59
C GLN A 75 4.44 13.17 -2.51
N GLU A 76 4.93 12.64 -3.63
CA GLU A 76 6.25 12.00 -3.73
C GLU A 76 7.43 12.92 -3.32
N LYS A 77 7.31 14.25 -3.52
CA LYS A 77 8.38 15.21 -3.21
C LYS A 77 8.62 15.33 -1.72
N GLU A 78 7.56 15.24 -0.92
CA GLU A 78 7.67 15.28 0.55
C GLU A 78 8.46 14.07 1.09
N PHE A 79 8.35 12.93 0.41
CA PHE A 79 9.09 11.72 0.79
C PHE A 79 10.47 11.60 0.14
N THR A 80 10.72 12.31 -0.97
CA THR A 80 12.00 12.26 -1.71
C THR A 80 13.19 12.58 -0.81
N GLN A 81 13.01 13.43 0.21
CA GLN A 81 14.08 13.75 1.17
C GLN A 81 14.62 12.53 1.94
N PHE A 82 13.78 11.51 2.16
CA PHE A 82 14.13 10.29 2.88
C PHE A 82 14.86 9.27 2.01
N PHE A 83 14.91 9.46 0.69
CA PHE A 83 15.52 8.52 -0.24
C PHE A 83 16.78 9.10 -0.91
N SER A 84 17.77 8.23 -1.10
CA SER A 84 18.98 8.49 -1.89
C SER A 84 18.95 7.63 -3.14
N LYS A 85 19.63 8.10 -4.19
CA LYS A 85 19.87 7.32 -5.41
C LYS A 85 21.37 7.14 -5.62
N GLU A 86 21.80 5.89 -5.77
CA GLU A 86 23.15 5.50 -6.15
C GLU A 86 23.09 4.62 -7.40
N GLY A 87 23.55 5.12 -8.54
CA GLY A 87 23.39 4.42 -9.81
C GLY A 87 21.91 4.14 -10.12
N ASN A 88 21.54 2.86 -10.19
CA ASN A 88 20.17 2.40 -10.45
C ASN A 88 19.41 2.03 -9.16
N LEU A 89 20.03 2.17 -7.99
CA LEU A 89 19.47 1.84 -6.70
C LEU A 89 18.88 3.08 -6.04
N VAL A 90 17.62 3.01 -5.62
CA VAL A 90 16.99 4.01 -4.74
C VAL A 90 16.74 3.36 -3.39
N PHE A 91 17.21 3.99 -2.31
CA PHE A 91 17.11 3.42 -0.97
C PHE A 91 16.80 4.49 0.09
N CYS A 92 16.16 4.07 1.17
CA CYS A 92 15.85 4.91 2.33
C CYS A 92 17.15 5.21 3.11
N LYS A 93 17.47 6.49 3.32
CA LYS A 93 18.69 6.92 4.00
C LYS A 93 18.65 6.61 5.50
N ASP A 94 17.47 6.78 6.08
CA ASP A 94 17.25 6.63 7.52
C ASP A 94 15.81 6.19 7.78
N VAL A 95 15.69 4.91 8.12
CA VAL A 95 14.41 4.28 8.42
C VAL A 95 13.79 4.86 9.70
N GLN A 96 14.59 5.36 10.66
CA GLN A 96 14.10 6.00 11.88
C GLN A 96 13.42 7.33 11.58
N VAL A 97 14.01 8.13 10.69
CA VAL A 97 13.41 9.40 10.27
C VAL A 97 12.10 9.15 9.52
N LEU A 98 12.06 8.14 8.65
CA LEU A 98 10.84 7.75 7.95
C LEU A 98 9.73 7.37 8.94
N LYS A 99 10.04 6.60 9.99
CA LYS A 99 9.05 6.21 11.03
C LYS A 99 8.53 7.41 11.82
N LYS A 100 9.42 8.32 12.22
CA LYS A 100 9.03 9.56 12.91
C LYS A 100 8.11 10.41 12.06
N CYS A 101 8.32 10.44 10.74
CA CYS A 101 7.44 11.16 9.81
C CYS A 101 5.99 10.65 9.85
N PHE A 102 5.78 9.37 10.15
CA PHE A 102 4.46 8.74 10.25
C PHE A 102 3.94 8.64 11.69
N ASP A 103 4.67 9.19 12.67
CA ASP A 103 4.32 9.10 14.10
C ASP A 103 4.06 7.66 14.58
N ILE A 104 4.85 6.71 14.06
CA ILE A 104 4.71 5.29 14.38
C ILE A 104 5.63 4.94 15.55
N GLU A 105 5.05 4.44 16.65
CA GLU A 105 5.82 3.77 17.69
C GLU A 105 6.40 2.47 17.13
N TYR A 106 7.73 2.35 17.16
CA TYR A 106 8.42 1.35 16.36
C TYR A 106 9.01 0.21 17.18
N ASP A 107 8.48 -0.98 16.95
CA ASP A 107 9.06 -2.25 17.39
C ASP A 107 9.50 -3.07 16.16
N PRO A 108 10.80 -3.35 15.96
CA PRO A 108 11.27 -4.21 14.86
C PRO A 108 10.55 -5.56 14.75
N TYR A 109 10.08 -6.15 15.85
CA TYR A 109 9.39 -7.45 15.86
C TYR A 109 7.98 -7.40 15.25
N GLU A 110 7.38 -6.21 15.19
CA GLU A 110 6.09 -5.95 14.56
C GLU A 110 6.19 -5.73 13.04
N TRP A 111 7.42 -5.78 12.49
CA TRP A 111 7.66 -5.53 11.07
C TRP A 111 8.40 -6.68 10.39
N ARG A 112 7.99 -6.95 9.15
CA ARG A 112 8.60 -7.92 8.26
C ARG A 112 9.23 -7.22 7.06
N LEU A 113 10.45 -7.61 6.72
CA LEU A 113 11.11 -7.16 5.50
C LEU A 113 10.63 -8.04 4.35
N PHE A 114 9.88 -7.46 3.42
CA PHE A 114 9.47 -8.11 2.20
C PHE A 114 10.43 -7.75 1.06
N ILE A 115 11.04 -8.77 0.45
CA ILE A 115 11.88 -8.61 -0.74
C ILE A 115 11.21 -9.35 -1.89
N ASP A 116 10.97 -8.63 -2.98
CA ASP A 116 10.37 -9.14 -4.19
C ASP A 116 11.22 -8.77 -5.39
N SER A 117 11.43 -9.75 -6.25
CA SER A 117 12.17 -9.60 -7.48
C SER A 117 11.28 -9.89 -8.68
N TYR A 118 11.40 -9.06 -9.70
CA TYR A 118 10.73 -9.29 -10.97
C TYR A 118 11.66 -8.97 -12.12
N LYS A 119 12.08 -10.00 -12.87
CA LYS A 119 12.88 -9.99 -14.13
C LYS A 119 14.14 -9.12 -14.11
N THR A 120 13.99 -7.81 -14.00
CA THR A 120 15.06 -6.81 -14.00
C THR A 120 14.96 -5.85 -12.82
N SER A 121 14.03 -6.08 -11.89
CA SER A 121 13.76 -5.18 -10.78
C SER A 121 13.75 -5.92 -9.46
N LEU A 122 14.15 -5.22 -8.42
CA LEU A 122 14.20 -5.69 -7.05
C LEU A 122 13.59 -4.61 -6.17
N LYS A 123 12.79 -5.04 -5.19
CA LYS A 123 12.07 -4.14 -4.28
C LYS A 123 12.19 -4.68 -2.87
N ALA A 124 12.52 -3.81 -1.93
CA ALA A 124 12.44 -4.11 -0.51
C ALA A 124 11.46 -3.15 0.19
N VAL A 125 10.53 -3.71 0.95
CA VAL A 125 9.44 -2.98 1.61
C VAL A 125 9.24 -3.54 3.02
N LEU A 126 9.00 -2.68 4.02
CA LEU A 126 8.57 -3.12 5.34
C LEU A 126 7.05 -3.27 5.40
N LEU A 127 6.61 -4.41 5.93
CA LEU A 127 5.21 -4.74 6.16
C LEU A 127 4.95 -4.85 7.64
N HIS A 128 3.94 -4.14 8.14
CA HIS A 128 3.51 -4.28 9.53
C HIS A 128 2.70 -5.58 9.72
N ASN A 129 2.96 -6.32 10.80
CA ASN A 129 2.38 -7.64 11.01
C ASN A 129 0.85 -7.63 11.09
N GLY A 130 0.27 -6.61 11.72
CA GLY A 130 -1.18 -6.42 11.82
C GLY A 130 -1.81 -5.71 10.62
N ASN A 131 -1.03 -5.37 9.58
CA ASN A 131 -1.46 -4.53 8.45
C ASN A 131 -2.13 -3.20 8.86
N SER A 132 -1.86 -2.76 10.10
CA SER A 132 -2.37 -1.52 10.69
C SER A 132 -1.78 -0.27 10.04
N PHE A 133 -0.62 -0.41 9.41
CA PHE A 133 0.09 0.67 8.72
C PHE A 133 0.29 0.32 7.25
N ALA A 134 0.39 1.35 6.42
CA ALA A 134 0.81 1.21 5.05
C ALA A 134 2.22 0.61 4.97
N SER A 135 2.48 -0.09 3.88
CA SER A 135 3.81 -0.63 3.61
C SER A 135 4.83 0.50 3.41
N LEU A 136 6.02 0.36 4.01
CA LEU A 136 7.06 1.39 3.95
C LEU A 136 8.13 0.97 2.94
N PRO A 137 8.26 1.66 1.80
CA PRO A 137 9.30 1.34 0.83
C PRO A 137 10.67 1.63 1.43
N LEU A 138 11.57 0.64 1.37
CA LEU A 138 12.96 0.80 1.81
C LEU A 138 13.90 0.92 0.61
N GLU A 139 13.68 0.12 -0.42
CA GLU A 139 14.58 0.04 -1.56
C GLU A 139 13.83 -0.33 -2.84
N TYR A 140 14.32 0.21 -3.96
CA TYR A 140 13.87 -0.11 -5.30
C TYR A 140 15.03 0.00 -6.28
N SER A 141 15.16 -1.00 -7.15
CA SER A 141 15.97 -0.91 -8.36
C SER A 141 15.26 -1.50 -9.56
N GLY A 142 15.37 -0.83 -10.71
CA GLY A 142 14.86 -1.30 -12.00
C GLY A 142 15.88 -2.03 -12.88
N HIS A 143 17.09 -2.26 -12.37
CA HIS A 143 18.19 -2.90 -13.11
C HIS A 143 19.02 -3.90 -12.29
N LEU A 144 18.55 -4.31 -11.11
CA LEU A 144 19.23 -5.36 -10.34
C LEU A 144 18.73 -6.73 -10.76
N GLU A 145 19.63 -7.69 -10.74
CA GLU A 145 19.33 -9.08 -11.02
C GLU A 145 19.17 -9.86 -9.72
N GLU A 146 18.47 -10.99 -9.81
CA GLU A 146 18.34 -11.93 -8.70
C GLU A 146 19.68 -12.67 -8.52
N ASN A 147 20.63 -12.03 -7.85
CA ASN A 147 21.90 -12.63 -7.47
C ASN A 147 22.30 -12.27 -6.02
N HIS A 148 23.24 -13.04 -5.47
CA HIS A 148 23.66 -12.90 -4.07
C HIS A 148 24.33 -11.55 -3.77
N ASN A 149 25.08 -11.00 -4.72
CA ASN A 149 25.81 -9.74 -4.53
C ASN A 149 24.84 -8.55 -4.41
N ASP A 150 23.84 -8.52 -5.29
CA ASP A 150 22.82 -7.48 -5.31
C ASP A 150 21.96 -7.53 -4.04
N LEU A 151 21.56 -8.74 -3.60
CA LEU A 151 20.86 -8.94 -2.33
C LEU A 151 21.68 -8.51 -1.12
N SER A 152 22.97 -8.86 -1.07
CA SER A 152 23.88 -8.43 0.01
C SER A 152 24.00 -6.91 0.06
N MET A 153 24.18 -6.26 -1.08
CA MET A 153 24.25 -4.81 -1.18
C MET A 153 22.97 -4.15 -0.65
N ILE A 154 21.80 -4.69 -0.95
CA ILE A 154 20.53 -4.15 -0.46
C ILE A 154 20.42 -4.28 1.06
N LEU A 155 20.73 -5.46 1.61
CA LEU A 155 20.66 -5.69 3.06
C LEU A 155 21.62 -4.78 3.84
N GLU A 156 22.79 -4.49 3.28
CA GLU A 156 23.73 -3.50 3.83
C GLU A 156 23.16 -2.09 3.77
N LYS A 157 22.60 -1.66 2.64
CA LYS A 157 22.04 -0.31 2.45
C LYS A 157 20.86 0.00 3.36
N ILE A 158 20.03 -0.98 3.67
CA ILE A 158 18.90 -0.82 4.60
C ILE A 158 19.28 -1.06 6.07
N ASN A 159 20.56 -1.25 6.37
CA ASN A 159 21.11 -1.56 7.68
C ASN A 159 20.42 -2.75 8.38
N TYR A 160 20.19 -3.85 7.64
CA TYR A 160 19.43 -5.00 8.14
C TYR A 160 19.97 -5.58 9.45
N GLN A 161 21.29 -5.52 9.68
CA GLN A 161 21.94 -6.04 10.88
C GLN A 161 21.48 -5.34 12.17
N GLU A 162 21.13 -4.06 12.10
CA GLU A 162 20.61 -3.30 13.23
C GLU A 162 19.21 -3.77 13.65
N TYR A 163 18.35 -4.01 12.66
CA TYR A 163 16.92 -4.24 12.90
C TYR A 163 16.52 -5.71 13.00
N ARG A 164 17.22 -6.57 12.25
CA ARG A 164 16.99 -8.02 12.19
C ARG A 164 15.52 -8.39 11.95
N TRP A 165 14.86 -7.67 11.04
CA TRP A 165 13.48 -7.95 10.63
C TRP A 165 13.31 -9.39 10.20
N MET A 166 12.14 -9.96 10.46
CA MET A 166 11.78 -11.22 9.84
C MET A 166 11.66 -11.01 8.32
N VAL A 167 12.44 -11.76 7.53
CA VAL A 167 12.41 -11.67 6.06
C VAL A 167 11.27 -12.50 5.50
N CYS A 168 10.56 -11.93 4.53
CA CYS A 168 9.52 -12.56 3.75
C CYS A 168 9.80 -12.29 2.26
N GLY A 169 9.46 -13.23 1.41
CA GLY A 169 9.68 -13.13 -0.02
C GLY A 169 9.16 -14.39 -0.69
N ASP A 170 9.24 -14.43 -2.01
CA ASP A 170 9.00 -15.68 -2.71
C ASP A 170 10.03 -16.74 -2.29
N PHE A 171 9.69 -18.00 -2.56
CA PHE A 171 10.54 -19.11 -2.16
C PHE A 171 11.95 -19.00 -2.77
N LYS A 172 12.08 -18.46 -3.99
CA LYS A 172 13.37 -18.29 -4.67
C LYS A 172 14.25 -17.30 -3.94
N MET A 173 13.73 -16.13 -3.58
CA MET A 173 14.41 -15.10 -2.77
C MET A 173 14.87 -15.66 -1.43
N LEU A 174 14.00 -16.39 -0.72
CA LEU A 174 14.36 -17.00 0.55
C LEU A 174 15.49 -18.02 0.40
N THR A 175 15.44 -18.89 -0.63
CA THR A 175 16.52 -19.85 -0.89
C THR A 175 17.85 -19.18 -1.20
N MET A 176 17.82 -18.08 -1.96
CA MET A 176 19.03 -17.32 -2.30
C MET A 176 19.65 -16.65 -1.07
N LEU A 177 18.83 -16.05 -0.21
CA LEU A 177 19.27 -15.44 1.04
C LEU A 177 19.86 -16.46 2.02
N LEU A 178 19.37 -17.70 1.99
CA LEU A 178 19.90 -18.82 2.78
C LEU A 178 21.16 -19.46 2.16
N GLY A 179 21.65 -18.95 1.03
CA GLY A 179 22.81 -19.50 0.33
C GLY A 179 22.55 -20.88 -0.32
N GLN A 180 21.29 -21.24 -0.55
CA GLN A 180 20.93 -22.46 -1.26
C GLN A 180 21.16 -22.29 -2.76
N GLN A 181 21.60 -23.39 -3.41
CA GLN A 181 22.18 -23.37 -4.75
C GLN A 181 21.35 -22.61 -5.80
N ALA A 182 22.00 -21.67 -6.50
CA ALA A 182 21.42 -20.92 -7.60
C ALA A 182 21.22 -21.81 -8.85
N GLY A 183 20.00 -21.80 -9.41
CA GLY A 183 19.62 -22.56 -10.61
C GLY A 183 18.10 -22.76 -10.70
N TYR A 184 17.60 -23.31 -11.82
CA TYR A 184 16.24 -23.86 -11.90
C TYR A 184 16.18 -25.16 -11.08
N THR A 185 16.23 -25.05 -9.76
CA THR A 185 16.20 -26.21 -8.86
C THR A 185 14.77 -26.76 -8.88
N LYS A 186 14.53 -27.72 -9.76
CA LYS A 186 13.24 -28.40 -9.94
C LYS A 186 12.73 -29.03 -8.63
N TYR A 187 13.63 -29.23 -7.65
CA TYR A 187 13.36 -29.73 -6.31
C TYR A 187 14.27 -29.03 -5.29
N PRO A 188 13.84 -27.93 -4.67
CA PRO A 188 14.59 -27.29 -3.61
C PRO A 188 14.37 -28.06 -2.30
N CYS A 189 15.09 -29.16 -2.14
CA CYS A 189 15.06 -29.89 -0.88
C CYS A 189 16.01 -29.22 0.12
N PHE A 190 15.48 -28.33 0.96
CA PHE A 190 16.21 -27.71 2.08
C PHE A 190 16.88 -28.75 3.01
N LEU A 191 16.27 -29.95 3.12
CA LEU A 191 16.75 -31.05 3.97
C LEU A 191 17.83 -31.94 3.30
N CYS A 192 18.01 -31.85 1.98
CA CYS A 192 18.83 -32.81 1.24
C CYS A 192 20.32 -32.43 1.16
N LEU A 193 20.70 -31.25 1.65
CA LEU A 193 22.09 -30.80 1.74
C LEU A 193 22.76 -31.21 3.08
N TRP A 194 22.10 -31.99 3.93
CA TRP A 194 22.67 -32.40 5.23
C TRP A 194 23.51 -33.67 5.20
N TYR A 195 23.61 -34.36 4.06
CA TYR A 195 24.45 -35.55 3.89
C TYR A 195 25.20 -35.55 2.55
N SER A 196 26.08 -34.58 2.36
CA SER A 196 27.15 -34.65 1.35
C SER A 196 28.44 -34.06 1.89
#